data_AF-A0A0E2B7C3-F1
#
_entry.id   AF-A0A0E2B7C3-F1
#
_cell.length_a   1.000
_cell.length_b   1.000
_cell.length_c   1.000
_cell.angle_alpha   90.00
_cell.angle_beta   90.00
_cell.angle_gamma   90.00
#
_symmetry.space_group_name_H-M   'P 1'
#
loop_
_entity.id
_entity.type
_entity.pdbx_description
1 polymer ?
#
loop_
_entity_poly.entity_id
_entity_poly.type
_entity_poly.pdbx_seq_one_letter_code
_entity_poly.pdbx_strand_id
1 'polypeptide(L)'
;MKSKKNDPNASYFPKGELLVYQHSLSKSNSPKEFRLAYKFGITSIDPPSSRYVYVDSNSGEILSSRDARRYEGISFPSPKPPIEIDVDYSRCIIDREYCIEQGTAMTRFSGLQSITTWTAGKTNHFELKDNSRGNGIYTYSWEFVKDPILDIQFLNIPIIDTDNSWTKFEYHDDYNRDALLDAHWGIGMTYDYFKSVHNRLSYDGNDSRVFNNVHYFNAFVANNAYWDPMTEEIYYVYCPHNNSICKGFNLPILLDPTYEDFTSLDIVSHEFGHGVNGDLAGFNLDMEPGALDEGFSDIWNVGVNNYVNKVLGMQKNIWLVGDETVPGGGMRSVSNPKSTTVLGPGPNTYHGDLWDFEDNEPHTNSLVLSHWFYTLSKGKLGFNDYECTYNVSGIGIEKAERIAYVALLFLSSTSGYTSARTAAIIAAKTLYGLFSSEVKSTIDAWDAVAVPAETTSRGGQGMVRPHHYIASVKLSNVKNDSGNDCGYKDNSYLHPTVLRGATYNMVLLSQGSASNPPKVHKWRVWIDFNRNGTFESSEMVVQDTVNSSYGGTLQKSIQIPTTALIGDTKMRVSMKAVEGNEGYPRFDESFIEGEVEDYSITIKNFSF
;
A
#
# COMPACT_ATOMS: atom_id res chain seq x y z
N MET A 1 -25.82 19.88 1.57
CA MET A 1 -26.51 18.58 1.56
C MET A 1 -27.99 18.67 1.16
N LYS A 2 -28.81 19.56 1.74
CA LYS A 2 -30.25 19.69 1.43
C LYS A 2 -30.60 19.76 -0.06
N SER A 3 -29.88 20.60 -0.83
CA SER A 3 -30.08 20.77 -2.29
C SER A 3 -29.51 19.61 -3.13
N LYS A 4 -28.29 19.14 -2.84
CA LYS A 4 -27.65 18.03 -3.57
C LYS A 4 -28.36 16.67 -3.35
N LYS A 5 -28.94 16.44 -2.17
CA LYS A 5 -29.62 15.18 -1.79
C LYS A 5 -31.15 15.25 -1.87
N ASN A 6 -31.71 16.42 -2.17
CA ASN A 6 -33.16 16.68 -2.26
C ASN A 6 -33.97 16.24 -1.01
N ASP A 7 -33.41 16.37 0.20
CA ASP A 7 -34.03 15.95 1.46
C ASP A 7 -34.71 17.13 2.20
N PRO A 8 -36.04 17.13 2.37
CA PRO A 8 -36.77 18.24 3.00
C PRO A 8 -36.49 18.40 4.50
N ASN A 9 -36.03 17.35 5.20
CA ASN A 9 -35.81 17.36 6.66
C ASN A 9 -34.40 17.84 7.08
N ALA A 10 -33.49 18.05 6.13
CA ALA A 10 -32.14 18.52 6.43
C ALA A 10 -32.12 20.00 6.90
N SER A 11 -31.25 20.31 7.88
CA SER A 11 -30.97 21.67 8.39
C SER A 11 -29.77 22.31 7.68
N TYR A 12 -29.74 23.66 7.61
CA TYR A 12 -28.58 24.41 7.11
C TYR A 12 -27.47 24.60 8.16
N PHE A 13 -27.74 24.29 9.43
CA PHE A 13 -26.75 24.38 10.50
C PHE A 13 -26.02 23.05 10.70
N PRO A 14 -24.67 23.01 10.66
CA PRO A 14 -23.91 21.77 10.85
C PRO A 14 -23.99 21.31 12.33
N LYS A 15 -24.06 20.00 12.55
CA LYS A 15 -24.00 19.40 13.89
C LYS A 15 -22.53 19.11 14.25
N GLY A 16 -22.08 19.57 15.41
CA GLY A 16 -20.70 19.38 15.87
C GLY A 16 -20.48 18.03 16.56
N GLU A 17 -19.34 17.40 16.29
CA GLU A 17 -18.82 16.21 16.97
C GLU A 17 -17.60 16.59 17.82
N LEU A 18 -17.50 16.11 19.06
CA LEU A 18 -16.39 16.45 19.97
C LEU A 18 -15.25 15.42 19.86
N LEU A 19 -14.01 15.87 19.63
CA LEU A 19 -12.83 15.02 19.49
C LEU A 19 -11.54 15.68 20.02
N VAL A 20 -10.44 14.93 20.03
CA VAL A 20 -9.10 15.44 20.37
C VAL A 20 -8.30 15.69 19.08
N TYR A 21 -7.81 16.91 18.89
CA TYR A 21 -7.13 17.38 17.67
C TYR A 21 -5.66 17.74 17.96
N GLN A 22 -4.71 17.23 17.15
CA GLN A 22 -3.28 17.58 17.25
C GLN A 22 -2.94 18.76 16.33
N HIS A 23 -2.47 19.87 16.90
CA HIS A 23 -2.10 21.08 16.19
C HIS A 23 -0.59 21.15 15.98
N SER A 24 -0.09 20.81 14.78
CA SER A 24 1.35 20.82 14.45
C SER A 24 1.76 22.04 13.62
N LEU A 25 2.69 22.81 14.17
CA LEU A 25 3.73 23.51 13.41
C LEU A 25 5.06 22.94 13.92
N SER A 26 5.86 22.36 13.01
CA SER A 26 7.25 21.90 13.13
C SER A 26 7.81 21.53 14.53
N LYS A 27 8.09 20.23 14.70
CA LYS A 27 9.08 19.63 15.63
C LYS A 27 9.04 20.12 17.10
N SER A 28 8.07 19.67 17.91
CA SER A 28 8.27 19.50 19.36
C SER A 28 7.14 18.70 20.04
N ASN A 29 7.42 17.46 20.46
CA ASN A 29 6.52 16.64 21.30
C ASN A 29 6.29 17.28 22.68
N SER A 30 5.39 18.25 22.80
CA SER A 30 4.99 18.87 24.07
C SER A 30 3.49 18.65 24.38
N PRO A 31 3.07 18.55 25.66
CA PRO A 31 1.67 18.31 26.06
C PRO A 31 0.65 19.34 25.59
N LYS A 32 1.07 20.46 24.96
CA LYS A 32 0.21 21.51 24.44
C LYS A 32 -0.25 21.28 22.99
N GLU A 33 0.16 20.18 22.36
CA GLU A 33 -0.20 19.87 20.97
C GLU A 33 -1.64 19.34 20.80
N PHE A 34 -2.25 18.79 21.86
CA PHE A 34 -3.60 18.22 21.77
C PHE A 34 -4.64 19.18 22.36
N ARG A 35 -5.67 19.49 21.56
CA ARG A 35 -6.81 20.33 21.93
C ARG A 35 -8.11 19.54 21.86
N LEU A 36 -9.02 19.78 22.80
CA LEU A 36 -10.40 19.30 22.68
C LEU A 36 -11.13 20.23 21.69
N ALA A 37 -11.67 19.67 20.61
CA ALA A 37 -12.21 20.44 19.49
C ALA A 37 -13.56 19.89 19.01
N TYR A 38 -14.42 20.78 18.51
CA TYR A 38 -15.61 20.41 17.74
C TYR A 38 -15.27 20.33 16.26
N LYS A 39 -15.57 19.19 15.63
CA LYS A 39 -15.51 18.98 14.18
C LYS A 39 -16.88 19.27 13.57
N PHE A 40 -16.90 20.10 12.52
CA PHE A 40 -18.10 20.46 11.76
C PHE A 40 -17.90 20.15 10.28
N GLY A 41 -18.82 19.39 9.67
CA GLY A 41 -18.89 19.24 8.22
C GLY A 41 -19.69 20.39 7.58
N ILE A 42 -19.07 21.16 6.70
CA ILE A 42 -19.66 22.33 6.03
C ILE A 42 -19.55 22.13 4.51
N THR A 43 -20.63 22.38 3.77
CA THR A 43 -20.62 22.30 2.30
C THR A 43 -21.23 23.55 1.67
N SER A 44 -20.50 24.20 0.76
CA SER A 44 -20.97 25.26 -0.13
C SER A 44 -21.28 24.69 -1.52
N ILE A 45 -22.33 25.24 -2.15
CA ILE A 45 -22.76 24.89 -3.52
C ILE A 45 -22.03 25.78 -4.54
N ASP A 46 -21.83 27.05 -4.20
CA ASP A 46 -21.19 28.03 -5.08
C ASP A 46 -20.38 29.06 -4.25
N PRO A 47 -19.05 29.09 -4.35
CA PRO A 47 -18.23 28.11 -5.06
C PRO A 47 -18.33 26.72 -4.40
N PRO A 48 -18.28 25.61 -5.17
CA PRO A 48 -18.35 24.27 -4.61
C PRO A 48 -17.20 24.03 -3.62
N SER A 49 -17.52 23.74 -2.37
CA SER A 49 -16.51 23.34 -1.38
C SER A 49 -17.16 22.50 -0.30
N SER A 50 -16.45 21.50 0.22
CA SER A 50 -16.87 20.74 1.40
C SER A 50 -15.70 20.71 2.36
N ARG A 51 -15.90 21.07 3.63
CA ARG A 51 -14.84 21.20 4.61
C ARG A 51 -15.21 20.65 6.00
N TYR A 52 -14.32 19.87 6.61
CA TYR A 52 -14.29 19.68 8.04
C TYR A 52 -13.55 20.84 8.70
N VAL A 53 -14.27 21.62 9.50
CA VAL A 53 -13.72 22.70 10.31
C VAL A 53 -13.59 22.22 11.74
N TYR A 54 -12.40 22.34 12.31
CA TYR A 54 -12.06 21.97 13.68
C TYR A 54 -11.96 23.25 14.51
N VAL A 55 -12.78 23.35 15.55
CA VAL A 55 -12.90 24.55 16.40
C VAL A 55 -12.56 24.18 17.83
N ASP A 56 -11.61 24.89 18.45
CA ASP A 56 -11.26 24.69 19.87
C ASP A 56 -12.51 24.84 20.75
N SER A 57 -12.77 23.83 21.59
CA SER A 57 -14.00 23.75 22.38
C SER A 57 -14.10 24.80 23.50
N ASN A 58 -12.98 25.42 23.90
CA ASN A 58 -12.94 26.44 24.94
C ASN A 58 -12.81 27.86 24.37
N SER A 59 -11.96 28.07 23.36
CA SER A 59 -11.67 29.41 22.82
C SER A 59 -12.51 29.78 21.60
N GLY A 60 -13.06 28.81 20.87
CA GLY A 60 -13.71 29.05 19.58
C GLY A 60 -12.75 29.31 18.42
N GLU A 61 -11.44 29.17 18.63
CA GLU A 61 -10.42 29.31 17.59
C GLU A 61 -10.55 28.22 16.52
N ILE A 62 -10.44 28.57 15.24
CA ILE A 62 -10.41 27.60 14.14
C ILE A 62 -9.01 26.99 14.07
N LEU A 63 -8.89 25.74 14.53
CA LEU A 63 -7.63 24.99 14.56
C LEU A 63 -7.25 24.43 13.18
N SER A 64 -8.25 24.13 12.35
CA SER A 64 -8.04 23.61 10.99
C SER A 64 -9.32 23.68 10.17
N SER A 65 -9.17 23.77 8.85
CA SER A 65 -10.27 23.71 7.88
C SER A 65 -9.82 22.84 6.71
N ARG A 66 -10.19 21.56 6.74
CA ARG A 66 -9.78 20.52 5.79
C ARG A 66 -10.95 20.15 4.89
N ASP A 67 -10.74 19.52 3.74
CA ASP A 67 -11.85 19.08 2.88
C ASP A 67 -12.66 17.93 3.56
N ALA A 68 -13.99 17.93 3.43
CA ALA A 68 -14.89 17.05 4.21
C ALA A 68 -15.07 15.63 3.65
N ARG A 69 -14.35 15.24 2.59
CA ARG A 69 -14.52 13.94 1.91
C ARG A 69 -13.87 12.74 2.61
N ARG A 70 -13.45 12.86 3.87
CA ARG A 70 -12.72 11.81 4.61
C ARG A 70 -13.36 11.46 5.96
N TYR A 71 -13.61 10.17 6.19
CA TYR A 71 -14.00 9.52 7.46
C TYR A 71 -15.49 9.49 7.82
N GLU A 72 -16.13 8.31 7.71
CA GLU A 72 -16.89 7.63 8.79
C GLU A 72 -16.96 6.09 8.58
N GLY A 73 -16.42 5.32 9.53
CA GLY A 73 -16.93 4.00 9.97
C GLY A 73 -16.61 2.73 9.17
N ILE A 74 -15.55 2.00 9.54
CA ILE A 74 -15.36 0.59 9.11
C ILE A 74 -15.42 -0.34 10.33
N SER A 75 -16.42 -1.22 10.35
CA SER A 75 -16.36 -2.48 11.11
C SER A 75 -15.70 -3.54 10.23
N PHE A 76 -14.65 -4.18 10.73
CA PHE A 76 -13.93 -5.22 9.99
C PHE A 76 -14.79 -6.47 9.80
N PRO A 77 -15.13 -6.88 8.56
CA PRO A 77 -15.63 -8.22 8.33
C PRO A 77 -14.45 -9.19 8.39
N SER A 78 -14.62 -10.31 9.09
CA SER A 78 -13.71 -11.45 8.96
C SER A 78 -13.72 -11.94 7.50
N PRO A 79 -12.59 -12.45 6.98
CA PRO A 79 -12.52 -12.93 5.61
C PRO A 79 -13.52 -14.06 5.41
N LYS A 80 -14.56 -13.79 4.62
CA LYS A 80 -15.45 -14.83 4.09
C LYS A 80 -14.75 -15.53 2.92
N PRO A 81 -15.07 -16.80 2.63
CA PRO A 81 -14.60 -17.46 1.42
C PRO A 81 -14.95 -16.62 0.18
N PRO A 82 -14.17 -16.72 -0.91
CA PRO A 82 -14.43 -15.99 -2.15
C PRO A 82 -15.89 -16.20 -2.56
N ILE A 83 -16.60 -15.09 -2.70
CA ILE A 83 -17.99 -15.09 -3.14
C ILE A 83 -17.96 -15.49 -4.61
N GLU A 84 -18.67 -16.57 -4.98
CA GLU A 84 -18.92 -16.88 -6.38
C GLU A 84 -19.53 -15.65 -7.06
N ILE A 85 -18.98 -15.27 -8.21
CA ILE A 85 -19.52 -14.18 -9.02
C ILE A 85 -20.84 -14.68 -9.62
N ASP A 86 -21.93 -14.48 -8.89
CA ASP A 86 -23.26 -14.62 -9.46
C ASP A 86 -23.55 -13.31 -10.20
N VAL A 87 -23.26 -13.30 -11.51
CA VAL A 87 -23.64 -12.19 -12.38
C VAL A 87 -25.15 -12.26 -12.52
N ASP A 88 -25.86 -11.38 -11.81
CA ASP A 88 -27.31 -11.31 -11.92
C ASP A 88 -27.71 -10.64 -13.25
N TYR A 89 -27.79 -11.46 -14.30
CA TYR A 89 -28.29 -11.09 -15.62
C TYR A 89 -29.77 -10.66 -15.62
N SER A 90 -30.47 -10.70 -14.47
CA SER A 90 -31.89 -10.34 -14.37
C SER A 90 -32.15 -8.87 -14.03
N ARG A 91 -31.11 -8.05 -13.85
CA ARG A 91 -31.24 -6.60 -13.58
C ARG A 91 -31.66 -5.79 -14.82
N CYS A 92 -32.95 -5.86 -15.15
CA CYS A 92 -33.61 -4.81 -15.93
C CYS A 92 -33.88 -3.61 -15.00
N ILE A 93 -33.39 -2.41 -15.34
CA ILE A 93 -33.76 -1.20 -14.60
C ILE A 93 -35.13 -0.75 -15.11
N ILE A 94 -36.18 -1.14 -14.37
CA ILE A 94 -37.59 -0.73 -14.55
C ILE A 94 -38.24 -1.30 -15.84
N ASP A 95 -39.29 -2.12 -15.68
CA ASP A 95 -40.25 -2.53 -16.71
C ASP A 95 -39.72 -3.08 -18.07
N ARG A 96 -38.59 -3.81 -18.08
CA ARG A 96 -38.02 -4.50 -19.26
C ARG A 96 -37.65 -3.60 -20.45
N GLU A 97 -37.54 -2.29 -20.28
CA GLU A 97 -37.19 -1.37 -21.38
C GLU A 97 -35.66 -1.19 -21.56
N TYR A 98 -34.86 -1.59 -20.56
CA TYR A 98 -33.41 -1.39 -20.52
C TYR A 98 -32.69 -2.64 -19.97
N CYS A 99 -32.02 -3.40 -20.83
CA CYS A 99 -31.43 -4.71 -20.50
C CYS A 99 -29.89 -4.68 -20.60
N ILE A 100 -29.23 -5.39 -19.71
CA ILE A 100 -27.83 -5.79 -19.91
C ILE A 100 -27.77 -6.94 -20.90
N GLU A 101 -26.76 -6.95 -21.75
CA GLU A 101 -26.54 -7.93 -22.81
C GLU A 101 -25.10 -8.43 -22.74
N GLN A 102 -24.87 -9.68 -23.14
CA GLN A 102 -23.52 -10.22 -23.21
C GLN A 102 -22.99 -10.04 -24.65
N GLY A 103 -21.93 -9.26 -24.78
CA GLY A 103 -21.23 -9.01 -26.04
C GLY A 103 -19.85 -9.65 -26.07
N THR A 104 -19.20 -9.56 -27.22
CA THR A 104 -17.79 -9.94 -27.38
C THR A 104 -16.97 -8.74 -27.82
N ALA A 105 -15.77 -8.59 -27.31
CA ALA A 105 -14.87 -7.50 -27.65
C ALA A 105 -13.48 -8.02 -28.01
N MET A 106 -12.98 -7.61 -29.17
CA MET A 106 -11.60 -7.82 -29.55
C MET A 106 -10.75 -6.70 -28.93
N THR A 107 -10.33 -6.91 -27.69
CA THR A 107 -9.43 -6.02 -26.95
C THR A 107 -8.05 -5.96 -27.61
N ARG A 108 -7.29 -4.88 -27.42
CA ARG A 108 -5.95 -4.71 -28.00
C ARG A 108 -4.95 -5.65 -27.37
N PHE A 109 -5.00 -5.74 -26.04
CA PHE A 109 -3.95 -6.38 -25.24
C PHE A 109 -4.38 -7.72 -24.64
N SER A 110 -5.68 -8.04 -24.69
CA SER A 110 -6.23 -9.25 -24.05
C SER A 110 -6.96 -10.18 -25.03
N GLY A 111 -6.91 -9.89 -26.34
CA GLY A 111 -7.58 -10.67 -27.38
C GLY A 111 -9.10 -10.62 -27.32
N LEU A 112 -9.77 -11.68 -27.80
CA LEU A 112 -11.23 -11.76 -27.78
C LEU A 112 -11.72 -12.06 -26.36
N GLN A 113 -12.50 -11.14 -25.80
CA GLN A 113 -13.06 -11.22 -24.46
C GLN A 113 -14.59 -11.11 -24.48
N SER A 114 -15.24 -11.63 -23.45
CA SER A 114 -16.65 -11.33 -23.20
C SER A 114 -16.78 -10.02 -22.44
N ILE A 115 -17.74 -9.18 -22.83
CA ILE A 115 -18.07 -7.94 -22.13
C ILE A 115 -19.57 -7.88 -21.84
N THR A 116 -19.95 -7.11 -20.84
CA THR A 116 -21.36 -6.80 -20.57
C THR A 116 -21.67 -5.43 -21.14
N THR A 117 -22.71 -5.34 -21.94
CA THR A 117 -23.16 -4.08 -22.56
C THR A 117 -24.59 -3.80 -22.16
N TRP A 118 -25.12 -2.69 -22.61
CA TRP A 118 -26.48 -2.27 -22.33
C TRP A 118 -27.21 -1.90 -23.60
N THR A 119 -28.49 -2.27 -23.68
CA THR A 119 -29.40 -1.85 -24.75
C THR A 119 -30.67 -1.23 -24.19
N ALA A 120 -31.17 -0.21 -24.88
CA ALA A 120 -32.43 0.46 -24.57
C ALA A 120 -33.66 -0.21 -25.19
N GLY A 121 -33.64 -1.54 -25.34
CA GLY A 121 -34.68 -2.28 -26.06
C GLY A 121 -34.78 -1.92 -27.55
N LYS A 122 -33.77 -1.22 -28.08
CA LYS A 122 -33.68 -0.82 -29.49
C LYS A 122 -32.90 -1.88 -30.25
N THR A 123 -33.45 -2.34 -31.37
CA THR A 123 -32.71 -3.20 -32.30
C THR A 123 -31.43 -2.51 -32.75
N ASN A 124 -30.33 -3.24 -32.75
CA ASN A 124 -29.03 -2.79 -33.22
C ASN A 124 -28.46 -1.60 -32.44
N HIS A 125 -28.60 -1.62 -31.11
CA HIS A 125 -28.10 -0.56 -30.24
C HIS A 125 -27.53 -1.17 -28.97
N PHE A 126 -26.21 -1.21 -28.87
CA PHE A 126 -25.48 -1.69 -27.70
C PHE A 126 -24.44 -0.66 -27.27
N GLU A 127 -24.43 -0.29 -26.01
CA GLU A 127 -23.47 0.68 -25.44
C GLU A 127 -22.55 -0.02 -24.45
N LEU A 128 -21.31 0.49 -24.31
CA LEU A 128 -20.33 0.05 -23.30
C LEU A 128 -20.72 0.53 -21.89
N LYS A 129 -21.84 -0.01 -21.41
CA LYS A 129 -22.35 0.19 -20.05
C LYS A 129 -22.65 -1.17 -19.46
N ASP A 130 -22.04 -1.45 -18.32
CA ASP A 130 -22.26 -2.66 -17.57
C ASP A 130 -22.96 -2.31 -16.25
N ASN A 131 -24.24 -2.64 -16.14
CA ASN A 131 -25.02 -2.47 -14.90
C ASN A 131 -25.08 -3.74 -14.02
N SER A 132 -24.34 -4.79 -14.38
CA SER A 132 -24.22 -6.02 -13.59
C SER A 132 -23.24 -5.87 -12.42
N ARG A 133 -22.33 -4.90 -12.50
CA ARG A 133 -21.32 -4.58 -11.47
C ARG A 133 -21.64 -3.25 -10.78
N GLY A 134 -21.93 -3.32 -9.48
CA GLY A 134 -22.27 -2.17 -8.64
C GLY A 134 -23.39 -1.28 -9.21
N ASN A 135 -23.19 0.04 -9.16
CA ASN A 135 -24.05 1.04 -9.78
C ASN A 135 -23.68 1.36 -11.25
N GLY A 136 -22.75 0.58 -11.82
CA GLY A 136 -22.41 0.56 -13.23
C GLY A 136 -20.93 0.76 -13.53
N ILE A 137 -20.46 0.24 -14.67
CA ILE A 137 -19.18 0.57 -15.30
C ILE A 137 -19.47 1.15 -16.68
N TYR A 138 -19.18 2.42 -16.88
CA TYR A 138 -19.60 3.17 -18.06
C TYR A 138 -18.35 3.67 -18.78
N THR A 139 -18.22 3.31 -20.05
CA THR A 139 -17.07 3.70 -20.87
C THR A 139 -17.52 4.58 -22.03
N TYR A 140 -16.85 5.73 -22.17
CA TYR A 140 -17.17 6.72 -23.17
C TYR A 140 -15.91 7.17 -23.93
N SER A 141 -16.13 7.70 -25.13
CA SER A 141 -15.09 8.29 -25.99
C SER A 141 -15.24 9.79 -25.97
N TRP A 142 -14.16 10.52 -25.74
CA TRP A 142 -14.11 11.94 -26.01
C TRP A 142 -13.72 12.19 -27.47
N GLU A 143 -14.62 12.82 -28.23
CA GLU A 143 -14.46 13.02 -29.66
C GLU A 143 -14.63 14.47 -30.09
N PHE A 144 -13.83 14.89 -31.07
CA PHE A 144 -14.06 16.14 -31.79
C PHE A 144 -15.18 15.95 -32.80
N VAL A 145 -16.39 16.32 -32.42
CA VAL A 145 -17.60 16.18 -33.23
C VAL A 145 -17.90 17.48 -33.95
N LYS A 146 -18.30 17.39 -35.23
CA LYS A 146 -18.71 18.56 -35.99
C LYS A 146 -20.13 18.99 -35.58
N ASP A 147 -20.27 20.17 -34.97
CA ASP A 147 -21.54 20.75 -34.60
C ASP A 147 -22.04 21.73 -35.68
N PRO A 148 -23.32 21.68 -36.09
CA PRO A 148 -23.85 22.56 -37.14
C PRO A 148 -23.78 24.07 -36.84
N ILE A 149 -23.65 24.48 -35.56
CA ILE A 149 -23.71 25.86 -35.11
C ILE A 149 -22.35 26.33 -34.55
N LEU A 150 -21.67 25.48 -33.77
CA LEU A 150 -20.42 25.77 -33.07
C LEU A 150 -19.17 25.18 -33.77
N ASP A 151 -19.35 24.66 -34.99
CA ASP A 151 -18.35 24.04 -35.87
C ASP A 151 -17.70 22.76 -35.33
N ILE A 152 -16.81 22.84 -34.33
CA ILE A 152 -16.16 21.66 -33.72
C ILE A 152 -16.32 21.73 -32.20
N GLN A 153 -16.90 20.67 -31.62
CA GLN A 153 -17.01 20.50 -30.18
C GLN A 153 -16.26 19.26 -29.71
N PHE A 154 -15.63 19.37 -28.55
CA PHE A 154 -15.03 18.23 -27.87
C PHE A 154 -16.05 17.67 -26.89
N LEU A 155 -16.63 16.51 -27.21
CA LEU A 155 -17.76 15.94 -26.49
C LEU A 155 -17.46 14.53 -26.01
N ASN A 156 -17.94 14.23 -24.81
CA ASN A 156 -17.93 12.88 -24.26
C ASN A 156 -19.17 12.13 -24.77
N ILE A 157 -18.98 11.10 -25.59
CA ILE A 157 -20.06 10.40 -26.30
C ILE A 157 -20.06 8.88 -26.03
N PRO A 158 -21.24 8.25 -25.97
CA PRO A 158 -21.33 6.79 -25.99
C PRO A 158 -20.98 6.26 -27.38
N ILE A 159 -20.23 5.16 -27.42
CA ILE A 159 -20.10 4.36 -28.63
C ILE A 159 -21.26 3.36 -28.67
N ILE A 160 -21.88 3.25 -29.84
CA ILE A 160 -23.03 2.38 -30.09
C ILE A 160 -22.63 1.34 -31.12
N ASP A 161 -22.74 0.08 -30.74
CA ASP A 161 -22.56 -1.06 -31.61
C ASP A 161 -23.92 -1.62 -32.10
N THR A 162 -23.92 -2.23 -33.28
CA THR A 162 -25.16 -2.70 -33.94
C THR A 162 -25.46 -4.19 -33.79
N ASP A 163 -24.50 -5.02 -33.38
CA ASP A 163 -24.70 -6.48 -33.28
C ASP A 163 -24.11 -7.10 -32.01
N ASN A 164 -23.54 -6.27 -31.14
CA ASN A 164 -22.83 -6.56 -29.91
C ASN A 164 -21.54 -7.38 -30.09
N SER A 165 -21.00 -7.42 -31.31
CA SER A 165 -19.73 -8.04 -31.67
C SER A 165 -18.70 -6.96 -31.99
N TRP A 166 -17.99 -6.48 -30.97
CA TRP A 166 -17.04 -5.38 -31.08
C TRP A 166 -15.71 -5.87 -31.66
N THR A 167 -15.58 -5.90 -32.98
CA THR A 167 -14.41 -6.47 -33.66
C THR A 167 -13.27 -5.47 -33.85
N LYS A 168 -12.04 -6.00 -34.04
CA LYS A 168 -10.89 -5.16 -34.41
C LYS A 168 -11.12 -4.41 -35.72
N PHE A 169 -11.84 -5.00 -36.67
CA PHE A 169 -12.09 -4.37 -37.97
C PHE A 169 -12.98 -3.13 -37.84
N GLU A 170 -13.89 -3.11 -36.87
CA GLU A 170 -14.82 -2.00 -36.65
C GLU A 170 -14.21 -0.92 -35.76
N TYR A 171 -13.46 -1.31 -34.73
CA TYR A 171 -13.06 -0.40 -33.64
C TYR A 171 -11.57 -0.05 -33.62
N HIS A 172 -10.70 -0.79 -34.30
CA HIS A 172 -9.33 -0.33 -34.55
C HIS A 172 -9.31 0.61 -35.77
N ASP A 173 -10.04 1.71 -35.63
CA ASP A 173 -10.20 2.75 -36.63
C ASP A 173 -9.17 3.88 -36.45
N ASP A 174 -9.24 4.93 -37.27
CA ASP A 174 -8.34 6.08 -37.19
C ASP A 174 -8.44 6.85 -35.85
N TYR A 175 -9.50 6.62 -35.07
CA TYR A 175 -9.71 7.22 -33.75
C TYR A 175 -9.38 6.24 -32.62
N ASN A 176 -8.90 5.03 -32.94
CA ASN A 176 -8.43 4.08 -31.95
C ASN A 176 -9.54 3.67 -30.94
N ARG A 177 -10.78 3.49 -31.41
CA ARG A 177 -11.93 3.15 -30.55
C ARG A 177 -11.86 1.79 -29.85
N ASP A 178 -10.97 0.89 -30.26
CA ASP A 178 -10.72 -0.36 -29.55
C ASP A 178 -10.03 -0.14 -28.18
N ALA A 179 -9.51 1.06 -27.89
CA ALA A 179 -9.07 1.48 -26.56
C ALA A 179 -10.19 1.38 -25.51
N LEU A 180 -11.42 1.72 -25.92
CA LEU A 180 -12.59 1.65 -25.05
C LEU A 180 -12.89 0.22 -24.62
N LEU A 181 -12.60 -0.76 -25.48
CA LEU A 181 -12.83 -2.16 -25.21
C LEU A 181 -11.88 -2.66 -24.12
N ASP A 182 -10.61 -2.25 -24.16
CA ASP A 182 -9.65 -2.58 -23.10
C ASP A 182 -10.08 -1.96 -21.76
N ALA A 183 -10.41 -0.68 -21.74
CA ALA A 183 -10.81 0.02 -20.52
C ALA A 183 -12.09 -0.56 -19.91
N HIS A 184 -13.10 -0.81 -20.75
CA HIS A 184 -14.38 -1.36 -20.28
C HIS A 184 -14.21 -2.76 -19.70
N TRP A 185 -13.53 -3.65 -20.42
CA TRP A 185 -13.27 -5.02 -19.95
C TRP A 185 -12.36 -5.03 -18.72
N GLY A 186 -11.28 -4.24 -18.73
CA GLY A 186 -10.28 -4.22 -17.68
C GLY A 186 -10.80 -3.68 -16.34
N ILE A 187 -11.66 -2.65 -16.36
CA ILE A 187 -12.35 -2.21 -15.15
C ILE A 187 -13.38 -3.25 -14.67
N GLY A 188 -14.04 -3.97 -15.58
CA GLY A 188 -14.88 -5.13 -15.21
C GLY A 188 -14.09 -6.19 -14.43
N MET A 189 -12.92 -6.58 -14.94
CA MET A 189 -12.04 -7.54 -14.27
C MET A 189 -11.47 -7.00 -12.95
N THR A 190 -11.18 -5.70 -12.89
CA THR A 190 -10.68 -5.04 -11.68
C THR A 190 -11.73 -5.00 -10.58
N TYR A 191 -12.98 -4.64 -10.92
CA TYR A 191 -14.11 -4.69 -9.99
C TYR A 191 -14.30 -6.12 -9.45
N ASP A 192 -14.27 -7.12 -10.33
CA ASP A 192 -14.43 -8.54 -9.94
C ASP A 192 -13.31 -9.02 -9.02
N TYR A 193 -12.07 -8.61 -9.26
CA TYR A 193 -10.94 -8.88 -8.36
C TYR A 193 -11.20 -8.30 -6.97
N PHE A 194 -11.51 -7.00 -6.85
CA PHE A 194 -11.74 -6.38 -5.54
C PHE A 194 -12.94 -6.99 -4.81
N LYS A 195 -14.01 -7.31 -5.54
CA LYS A 195 -15.19 -7.97 -4.98
C LYS A 195 -14.89 -9.41 -4.51
N SER A 196 -14.24 -10.22 -5.34
CA SER A 196 -14.03 -11.65 -5.03
C SER A 196 -12.90 -11.89 -4.03
N VAL A 197 -11.82 -11.09 -4.10
CA VAL A 197 -10.60 -11.28 -3.29
C VAL A 197 -10.69 -10.53 -1.97
N HIS A 198 -11.17 -9.28 -2.00
CA HIS A 198 -11.16 -8.37 -0.85
C HIS A 198 -12.54 -8.10 -0.27
N ASN A 199 -13.60 -8.66 -0.88
CA ASN A 199 -14.98 -8.38 -0.50
C ASN A 199 -15.29 -6.87 -0.50
N ARG A 200 -14.70 -6.15 -1.46
CA ARG A 200 -14.86 -4.71 -1.65
C ARG A 200 -15.77 -4.43 -2.84
N LEU A 201 -16.76 -3.59 -2.64
CA LEU A 201 -17.72 -3.20 -3.65
C LEU A 201 -17.27 -1.90 -4.33
N SER A 202 -16.73 -1.99 -5.55
CA SER A 202 -16.13 -0.86 -6.29
C SER A 202 -14.94 -0.18 -5.59
N TYR A 203 -14.52 0.99 -6.07
CA TYR A 203 -13.36 1.71 -5.56
C TYR A 203 -13.59 2.32 -4.18
N ASP A 204 -14.84 2.50 -3.73
CA ASP A 204 -15.23 3.16 -2.46
C ASP A 204 -15.84 2.21 -1.42
N GLY A 205 -15.99 0.93 -1.77
CA GLY A 205 -16.66 -0.05 -0.91
C GLY A 205 -18.20 0.06 -0.86
N ASN A 206 -18.82 0.95 -1.64
CA ASN A 206 -20.27 1.19 -1.66
C ASN A 206 -20.89 1.04 -3.07
N ASP A 207 -20.28 0.22 -3.92
CA ASP A 207 -20.76 -0.06 -5.28
C ASP A 207 -20.84 1.20 -6.16
N SER A 208 -20.02 2.23 -5.90
CA SER A 208 -20.04 3.43 -6.74
C SER A 208 -19.77 3.13 -8.20
N ARG A 209 -20.44 3.91 -9.07
CA ARG A 209 -20.29 3.79 -10.51
C ARG A 209 -18.89 4.18 -10.92
N VAL A 210 -18.33 3.47 -11.89
CA VAL A 210 -17.02 3.76 -12.47
C VAL A 210 -17.21 4.34 -13.86
N PHE A 211 -16.58 5.48 -14.12
CA PHE A 211 -16.55 6.10 -15.44
C PHE A 211 -15.15 6.02 -16.04
N ASN A 212 -15.09 5.52 -17.28
CA ASN A 212 -13.90 5.51 -18.11
C ASN A 212 -14.05 6.58 -19.20
N ASN A 213 -13.19 7.60 -19.15
CA ASN A 213 -13.13 8.71 -20.10
C ASN A 213 -11.97 8.49 -21.06
N VAL A 214 -12.21 7.72 -22.11
CA VAL A 214 -11.20 7.40 -23.12
C VAL A 214 -11.11 8.52 -24.15
N HIS A 215 -9.95 8.69 -24.77
CA HIS A 215 -9.67 9.75 -25.73
C HIS A 215 -9.73 11.18 -25.18
N TYR A 216 -9.57 11.35 -23.87
CA TYR A 216 -9.58 12.68 -23.27
C TYR A 216 -8.39 13.50 -23.81
N PHE A 217 -8.66 14.68 -24.36
CA PHE A 217 -7.64 15.47 -25.03
C PHE A 217 -7.21 16.63 -24.14
N ASN A 218 -5.90 16.75 -23.94
CA ASN A 218 -5.29 17.91 -23.30
C ASN A 218 -4.06 18.32 -24.10
N ALA A 219 -4.09 19.52 -24.69
CA ALA A 219 -3.04 20.01 -25.58
C ALA A 219 -1.65 20.15 -24.93
N PHE A 220 -1.56 20.10 -23.60
CA PHE A 220 -0.32 20.31 -22.84
C PHE A 220 0.18 19.06 -22.12
N VAL A 221 -0.48 17.92 -22.29
CA VAL A 221 -0.13 16.67 -21.60
C VAL A 221 0.11 15.59 -22.64
N ALA A 222 1.19 14.82 -22.46
CA ALA A 222 1.46 13.65 -23.29
C ALA A 222 0.37 12.57 -23.07
N ASN A 223 0.43 11.48 -23.83
CA ASN A 223 -0.40 10.32 -23.51
C ASN A 223 -0.15 9.93 -22.05
N ASN A 224 -1.22 9.72 -21.30
CA ASN A 224 -1.18 9.34 -19.89
C ASN A 224 -2.51 8.69 -19.49
N ALA A 225 -2.56 8.07 -18.33
CA ALA A 225 -3.80 7.75 -17.64
C ALA A 225 -3.77 8.38 -16.24
N TYR A 226 -4.94 8.70 -15.70
CA TYR A 226 -5.05 9.15 -14.31
C TYR A 226 -6.44 8.91 -13.74
N TRP A 227 -6.48 8.62 -12.44
CA TRP A 227 -7.66 8.79 -11.60
C TRP A 227 -7.80 10.26 -11.17
N ASP A 228 -8.97 10.86 -11.40
CA ASP A 228 -9.30 12.18 -10.87
C ASP A 228 -10.05 12.05 -9.53
N PRO A 229 -9.42 12.39 -8.39
CA PRO A 229 -10.07 12.29 -7.08
C PRO A 229 -11.16 13.36 -6.85
N MET A 230 -11.33 14.33 -7.75
CA MET A 230 -12.38 15.34 -7.67
C MET A 230 -13.67 14.85 -8.32
N THR A 231 -13.57 14.19 -9.47
CA THR A 231 -14.72 13.64 -10.20
C THR A 231 -14.97 12.17 -9.85
N GLU A 232 -13.98 11.48 -9.29
CA GLU A 232 -13.99 10.04 -9.00
C GLU A 232 -14.17 9.20 -10.30
N GLU A 233 -13.44 9.60 -11.34
CA GLU A 233 -13.48 9.01 -12.68
C GLU A 233 -12.05 8.75 -13.20
N ILE A 234 -11.93 7.82 -14.15
CA ILE A 234 -10.65 7.51 -14.80
C ILE A 234 -10.59 8.19 -16.16
N TYR A 235 -9.47 8.84 -16.46
CA TYR A 235 -9.22 9.51 -17.72
C TYR A 235 -8.01 8.91 -18.42
N TYR A 236 -8.15 8.67 -19.72
CA TYR A 236 -7.08 8.21 -20.60
C TYR A 236 -6.79 9.33 -21.59
N VAL A 237 -5.66 10.00 -21.39
CA VAL A 237 -5.22 11.14 -22.19
C VAL A 237 -4.72 10.64 -23.52
N TYR A 238 -5.38 11.09 -24.58
CA TYR A 238 -5.10 10.72 -25.95
C TYR A 238 -4.42 11.84 -26.71
N CYS A 239 -3.33 11.46 -27.35
CA CYS A 239 -2.49 12.36 -28.12
C CYS A 239 -1.90 11.54 -29.30
N PRO A 240 -2.51 11.63 -30.50
CA PRO A 240 -2.10 10.79 -31.62
C PRO A 240 -0.66 11.09 -32.06
N HIS A 241 0.13 10.04 -32.29
CA HIS A 241 1.55 10.14 -32.64
C HIS A 241 1.79 10.92 -33.95
N ASN A 242 0.83 10.87 -34.87
CA ASN A 242 0.92 11.55 -36.16
C ASN A 242 0.32 12.97 -36.18
N ASN A 243 -0.26 13.43 -35.07
CA ASN A 243 -0.88 14.74 -35.00
C ASN A 243 0.16 15.85 -34.74
N SER A 244 0.12 16.90 -35.56
CA SER A 244 1.05 18.04 -35.50
C SER A 244 0.90 18.88 -34.24
N ILE A 245 -0.26 18.86 -33.57
CA ILE A 245 -0.51 19.64 -32.34
C ILE A 245 0.35 19.09 -31.20
N CYS A 246 0.24 17.79 -30.95
CA CYS A 246 1.03 17.08 -29.94
C CYS A 246 2.54 17.13 -30.22
N LYS A 247 2.93 16.89 -31.48
CA LYS A 247 4.32 17.02 -31.93
C LYS A 247 4.88 18.44 -31.77
N GLY A 248 4.04 19.45 -31.95
CA GLY A 248 4.43 20.86 -31.86
C GLY A 248 4.89 21.29 -30.46
N PHE A 249 4.50 20.55 -29.42
CA PHE A 249 4.89 20.82 -28.03
C PHE A 249 6.08 19.97 -27.53
N ASN A 250 6.72 19.17 -28.39
CA ASN A 250 7.83 18.27 -28.03
C ASN A 250 7.53 17.34 -26.85
N LEU A 251 6.27 16.87 -26.73
CA LEU A 251 5.87 15.93 -25.70
C LEU A 251 6.59 14.58 -25.91
N PRO A 252 7.05 13.90 -24.83
CA PRO A 252 7.74 12.63 -24.94
C PRO A 252 6.78 11.54 -25.46
N ILE A 253 7.26 10.80 -26.47
CA ILE A 253 6.55 9.64 -27.03
C ILE A 253 7.04 8.40 -26.28
N LEU A 254 6.22 7.90 -25.36
CA LEU A 254 6.52 6.73 -24.52
C LEU A 254 5.83 5.46 -25.02
N LEU A 255 4.69 5.61 -25.69
CA LEU A 255 3.88 4.51 -26.20
C LEU A 255 4.46 3.92 -27.49
N ASP A 256 4.15 2.65 -27.73
CA ASP A 256 4.35 2.05 -29.05
C ASP A 256 3.52 2.82 -30.07
N PRO A 257 4.07 3.25 -31.22
CA PRO A 257 3.30 4.00 -32.22
C PRO A 257 2.08 3.25 -32.78
N THR A 258 1.96 1.94 -32.53
CA THR A 258 0.77 1.12 -32.82
C THR A 258 -0.39 1.40 -31.86
N TYR A 259 -0.12 1.94 -30.67
CA TYR A 259 -1.09 2.17 -29.59
C TYR A 259 -0.99 3.60 -29.07
N GLU A 260 -2.10 4.30 -28.95
CA GLU A 260 -2.11 5.73 -28.63
C GLU A 260 -2.78 6.05 -27.29
N ASP A 261 -3.14 5.01 -26.51
CA ASP A 261 -3.82 5.15 -25.22
C ASP A 261 -3.25 4.17 -24.19
N PHE A 262 -3.18 4.62 -22.94
CA PHE A 262 -2.78 3.80 -21.80
C PHE A 262 -3.99 3.03 -21.22
N THR A 263 -4.58 2.13 -22.00
CA THR A 263 -5.79 1.37 -21.62
C THR A 263 -5.53 -0.11 -21.34
N SER A 264 -4.27 -0.57 -21.29
CA SER A 264 -3.94 -1.94 -20.92
C SER A 264 -4.40 -2.30 -19.51
N LEU A 265 -4.62 -3.60 -19.26
CA LEU A 265 -5.21 -4.09 -18.01
C LEU A 265 -4.44 -3.61 -16.76
N ASP A 266 -3.12 -3.58 -16.86
CA ASP A 266 -2.22 -3.13 -15.81
C ASP A 266 -2.35 -1.63 -15.51
N ILE A 267 -2.53 -0.78 -16.53
CA ILE A 267 -2.77 0.65 -16.33
C ILE A 267 -4.18 0.92 -15.79
N VAL A 268 -5.21 0.34 -16.40
CA VAL A 268 -6.60 0.62 -15.96
C VAL A 268 -6.84 0.16 -14.51
N SER A 269 -6.20 -0.94 -14.11
CA SER A 269 -6.26 -1.43 -12.73
C SER A 269 -5.41 -0.60 -11.75
N HIS A 270 -4.28 -0.06 -12.20
CA HIS A 270 -3.49 0.92 -11.45
C HIS A 270 -4.32 2.19 -11.18
N GLU A 271 -4.99 2.75 -12.20
CA GLU A 271 -5.82 3.94 -12.03
C GLU A 271 -7.00 3.71 -11.08
N PHE A 272 -7.69 2.57 -11.21
CA PHE A 272 -8.71 2.18 -10.25
C PHE A 272 -8.14 2.04 -8.83
N GLY A 273 -6.88 1.60 -8.72
CA GLY A 273 -6.12 1.49 -7.48
C GLY A 273 -6.03 2.81 -6.71
N HIS A 274 -5.82 3.94 -7.39
CA HIS A 274 -5.83 5.26 -6.75
C HIS A 274 -7.18 5.58 -6.09
N GLY A 275 -8.29 5.16 -6.70
CA GLY A 275 -9.62 5.29 -6.09
C GLY A 275 -9.74 4.50 -4.78
N VAL A 276 -9.23 3.26 -4.76
CA VAL A 276 -9.20 2.41 -3.56
C VAL A 276 -8.31 3.00 -2.47
N ASN A 277 -7.12 3.46 -2.83
CA ASN A 277 -6.18 4.10 -1.92
C ASN A 277 -6.75 5.41 -1.35
N GLY A 278 -7.41 6.20 -2.20
CA GLY A 278 -8.07 7.46 -1.85
C GLY A 278 -9.17 7.29 -0.81
N ASP A 279 -10.00 6.25 -0.93
CA ASP A 279 -11.06 5.94 0.04
C ASP A 279 -10.50 5.40 1.37
N LEU A 280 -9.52 4.49 1.33
CA LEU A 280 -9.06 3.79 2.53
C LEU A 280 -8.04 4.58 3.35
N ALA A 281 -7.02 5.12 2.71
CA ALA A 281 -5.94 5.87 3.38
C ALA A 281 -6.01 7.37 3.09
N GLY A 282 -6.49 7.71 1.89
CA GLY A 282 -6.56 9.07 1.42
C GLY A 282 -5.18 9.72 1.43
N PHE A 283 -4.20 9.19 0.72
CA PHE A 283 -2.90 9.83 0.64
C PHE A 283 -3.03 11.27 0.12
N ASN A 284 -2.15 12.14 0.58
CA ASN A 284 -1.96 13.44 -0.05
C ASN A 284 -0.80 13.37 -1.05
N LEU A 285 -0.59 14.45 -1.79
CA LEU A 285 0.47 14.53 -2.80
C LEU A 285 1.82 14.96 -2.18
N ASP A 286 2.03 14.73 -0.88
CA ASP A 286 3.34 14.94 -0.26
C ASP A 286 4.27 13.76 -0.62
N MET A 287 5.59 13.94 -0.41
CA MET A 287 6.66 13.05 -0.87
C MET A 287 6.40 11.54 -0.64
N GLU A 288 6.35 11.07 0.61
CA GLU A 288 6.14 9.64 0.89
C GLU A 288 4.69 9.18 0.70
N PRO A 289 3.65 9.92 1.16
CA PRO A 289 2.27 9.52 0.92
C PRO A 289 1.94 9.32 -0.56
N GLY A 290 2.41 10.20 -1.45
CA GLY A 290 2.25 10.07 -2.89
C GLY A 290 2.96 8.83 -3.44
N ALA A 291 4.19 8.57 -3.00
CA ALA A 291 4.91 7.35 -3.39
C ALA A 291 4.22 6.06 -2.89
N LEU A 292 3.58 6.10 -1.72
CA LEU A 292 2.76 4.97 -1.25
C LEU A 292 1.51 4.80 -2.11
N ASP A 293 0.85 5.89 -2.52
CA ASP A 293 -0.32 5.83 -3.39
C ASP A 293 0.00 5.11 -4.70
N GLU A 294 1.04 5.55 -5.39
CA GLU A 294 1.59 4.90 -6.60
C GLU A 294 1.95 3.43 -6.36
N GLY A 295 2.64 3.13 -5.25
CA GLY A 295 3.12 1.79 -4.96
C GLY A 295 1.99 0.82 -4.62
N PHE A 296 0.93 1.27 -3.94
CA PHE A 296 -0.26 0.46 -3.73
C PHE A 296 -1.05 0.26 -5.03
N SER A 297 -1.15 1.27 -5.90
CA SER A 297 -1.74 1.13 -7.24
C SER A 297 -1.01 0.09 -8.09
N ASP A 298 0.34 0.07 -8.07
CA ASP A 298 1.14 -1.01 -8.67
C ASP A 298 0.82 -2.38 -8.06
N ILE A 299 0.67 -2.49 -6.73
CA ILE A 299 0.29 -3.75 -6.05
C ILE A 299 -1.08 -4.25 -6.52
N TRP A 300 -2.07 -3.37 -6.66
CA TRP A 300 -3.40 -3.73 -7.14
C TRP A 300 -3.36 -4.22 -8.58
N ASN A 301 -2.59 -3.56 -9.43
CA ASN A 301 -2.31 -4.04 -10.78
C ASN A 301 -1.75 -5.48 -10.77
N VAL A 302 -0.72 -5.77 -9.96
CA VAL A 302 -0.17 -7.14 -9.85
C VAL A 302 -1.26 -8.15 -9.45
N GLY A 303 -2.10 -7.79 -8.47
CA GLY A 303 -3.21 -8.62 -7.99
C GLY A 303 -4.25 -8.89 -9.09
N VAL A 304 -4.67 -7.86 -9.82
CA VAL A 304 -5.65 -7.96 -10.91
C VAL A 304 -5.11 -8.81 -12.05
N ASN A 305 -3.87 -8.58 -12.51
CA ASN A 305 -3.28 -9.40 -13.58
C ASN A 305 -3.09 -10.87 -13.14
N ASN A 306 -2.71 -11.12 -11.88
CA ASN A 306 -2.67 -12.48 -11.33
C ASN A 306 -4.07 -13.13 -11.29
N TYR A 307 -5.09 -12.37 -10.91
CA TYR A 307 -6.48 -12.82 -10.89
C TYR A 307 -6.97 -13.19 -12.30
N VAL A 308 -6.73 -12.33 -13.29
CA VAL A 308 -7.09 -12.59 -14.69
C VAL A 308 -6.38 -13.84 -15.23
N ASN A 309 -5.08 -14.00 -14.96
CA ASN A 309 -4.33 -15.20 -15.34
C ASN A 309 -4.96 -16.47 -14.76
N LYS A 310 -5.45 -16.41 -13.52
CA LYS A 310 -6.09 -17.56 -12.85
C LYS A 310 -7.47 -17.87 -13.36
N VAL A 311 -8.34 -16.87 -13.51
CA VAL A 311 -9.76 -17.08 -13.81
C VAL A 311 -10.00 -17.27 -15.31
N LEU A 312 -9.17 -16.68 -16.17
CA LEU A 312 -9.29 -16.76 -17.63
C LEU A 312 -8.17 -17.59 -18.29
N GLY A 313 -7.19 -18.09 -17.53
CA GLY A 313 -6.06 -18.85 -18.08
C GLY A 313 -5.08 -18.01 -18.93
N MET A 314 -5.15 -16.69 -18.81
CA MET A 314 -4.26 -15.76 -19.52
C MET A 314 -2.82 -15.84 -19.00
N GLN A 315 -1.89 -15.22 -19.72
CA GLN A 315 -0.46 -15.22 -19.41
C GLN A 315 0.10 -13.78 -19.39
N LYS A 316 -0.59 -12.89 -18.69
CA LYS A 316 -0.15 -11.51 -18.44
C LYS A 316 1.11 -11.50 -17.59
N ASN A 317 2.00 -10.54 -17.85
CA ASN A 317 3.18 -10.34 -17.05
C ASN A 317 2.84 -9.52 -15.79
N ILE A 318 2.79 -10.19 -14.65
CA ILE A 318 2.37 -9.57 -13.39
C ILE A 318 3.47 -8.75 -12.71
N TRP A 319 4.68 -8.67 -13.25
CA TRP A 319 5.82 -8.02 -12.57
C TRP A 319 6.40 -6.81 -13.32
N LEU A 320 5.82 -6.48 -14.47
CA LEU A 320 6.10 -5.27 -15.22
C LEU A 320 4.84 -4.42 -15.24
N VAL A 321 5.01 -3.10 -15.33
CA VAL A 321 3.92 -2.13 -15.41
C VAL A 321 4.04 -1.41 -16.75
N GLY A 322 2.94 -1.36 -17.49
CA GLY A 322 2.84 -0.76 -18.83
C GLY A 322 3.52 -1.57 -19.92
N ASP A 323 3.81 -2.86 -19.73
CA ASP A 323 4.60 -3.66 -20.70
C ASP A 323 3.86 -3.99 -22.00
N GLU A 324 2.54 -3.91 -21.98
CA GLU A 324 1.71 -4.08 -23.19
C GLU A 324 1.60 -2.78 -24.01
N THR A 325 1.81 -1.62 -23.38
CA THR A 325 1.69 -0.29 -24.00
C THR A 325 3.03 0.34 -24.37
N VAL A 326 4.09 0.03 -23.62
CA VAL A 326 5.39 0.69 -23.72
C VAL A 326 6.46 -0.29 -24.24
N PRO A 327 7.11 0.02 -25.38
CA PRO A 327 8.15 -0.81 -25.96
C PRO A 327 9.33 -1.03 -25.00
N GLY A 328 10.05 -2.14 -25.19
CA GLY A 328 11.32 -2.38 -24.49
C GLY A 328 11.20 -3.09 -23.14
N GLY A 329 9.99 -3.32 -22.63
CA GLY A 329 9.76 -4.05 -21.36
C GLY A 329 8.87 -3.31 -20.37
N GLY A 330 8.14 -2.27 -20.79
CA GLY A 330 7.25 -1.51 -19.94
C GLY A 330 7.88 -0.28 -19.28
N MET A 331 7.07 0.41 -18.49
CA MET A 331 7.44 1.63 -17.77
C MET A 331 8.30 1.32 -16.57
N ARG A 332 7.91 0.33 -15.75
CA ARG A 332 8.57 0.01 -14.48
C ARG A 332 8.59 -1.49 -14.22
N SER A 333 9.50 -1.94 -13.36
CA SER A 333 9.59 -3.34 -12.92
C SER A 333 9.43 -3.46 -11.42
N VAL A 334 8.38 -4.19 -11.00
CA VAL A 334 8.10 -4.51 -9.60
C VAL A 334 9.11 -5.53 -9.06
N SER A 335 9.52 -6.50 -9.88
CA SER A 335 10.47 -7.55 -9.49
C SER A 335 11.93 -7.11 -9.50
N ASN A 336 12.29 -6.16 -10.37
CA ASN A 336 13.64 -5.61 -10.46
C ASN A 336 13.61 -4.09 -10.76
N PRO A 337 13.33 -3.24 -9.76
CA PRO A 337 13.24 -1.79 -9.95
C PRO A 337 14.44 -1.15 -10.65
N LYS A 338 15.65 -1.65 -10.41
CA LYS A 338 16.89 -1.13 -11.02
C LYS A 338 17.10 -1.56 -12.47
N SER A 339 16.17 -2.29 -13.07
CA SER A 339 16.31 -2.83 -14.42
C SER A 339 16.41 -1.73 -15.47
N THR A 340 17.51 -1.67 -16.20
CA THR A 340 17.69 -0.71 -17.31
C THR A 340 16.95 -1.12 -18.59
N THR A 341 16.12 -2.16 -18.53
CA THR A 341 15.28 -2.58 -19.67
C THR A 341 13.92 -1.89 -19.66
N VAL A 342 13.46 -1.38 -18.53
CA VAL A 342 12.25 -0.55 -18.44
C VAL A 342 12.59 0.93 -18.63
N LEU A 343 11.60 1.75 -18.96
CA LEU A 343 11.82 3.20 -19.16
C LEU A 343 12.21 3.95 -17.88
N GLY A 344 11.62 3.58 -16.74
CA GLY A 344 11.84 4.21 -15.44
C GLY A 344 12.49 3.24 -14.45
N PRO A 345 13.80 3.00 -14.53
CA PRO A 345 14.51 2.32 -13.45
C PRO A 345 14.46 3.17 -12.17
N GLY A 346 14.30 2.54 -11.02
CA GLY A 346 14.22 3.22 -9.74
C GLY A 346 14.66 2.37 -8.54
N PRO A 347 14.41 2.86 -7.32
CA PRO A 347 14.93 2.27 -6.10
C PRO A 347 14.23 0.95 -5.75
N ASN A 348 15.00 -0.01 -5.26
CA ASN A 348 14.48 -1.21 -4.60
C ASN A 348 14.74 -1.21 -3.08
N THR A 349 15.43 -0.18 -2.60
CA THR A 349 15.86 0.02 -1.22
C THR A 349 15.47 1.44 -0.81
N TYR A 350 14.81 1.58 0.34
CA TYR A 350 14.40 2.87 0.89
C TYR A 350 15.62 3.77 1.13
N HIS A 351 15.62 4.97 0.55
CA HIS A 351 16.76 5.90 0.55
C HIS A 351 18.09 5.29 0.02
N GLY A 352 18.00 4.24 -0.81
CA GLY A 352 19.15 3.58 -1.45
C GLY A 352 19.51 4.20 -2.80
N ASP A 353 20.18 3.42 -3.65
CA ASP A 353 20.51 3.89 -5.00
C ASP A 353 19.25 4.10 -5.82
N LEU A 354 19.29 5.08 -6.72
CA LEU A 354 18.18 5.51 -7.57
C LEU A 354 16.97 6.06 -6.81
N TRP A 355 17.04 6.21 -5.48
CA TRP A 355 16.05 7.00 -4.75
C TRP A 355 16.13 8.45 -5.22
N ASP A 356 14.98 9.02 -5.59
CA ASP A 356 14.91 10.40 -6.01
C ASP A 356 14.76 11.31 -4.78
N PHE A 357 15.86 11.97 -4.42
CA PHE A 357 15.89 12.97 -3.35
C PHE A 357 15.63 14.39 -3.84
N GLU A 358 15.75 14.63 -5.15
CA GLU A 358 15.69 15.97 -5.74
C GLU A 358 14.24 16.38 -5.95
N ASP A 359 13.51 15.63 -6.77
CA ASP A 359 12.12 15.92 -7.10
C ASP A 359 11.15 15.16 -6.17
N ASN A 360 11.64 14.11 -5.49
CA ASN A 360 10.83 13.18 -4.69
C ASN A 360 9.66 12.61 -5.51
N GLU A 361 9.97 12.28 -6.77
CA GLU A 361 9.02 11.84 -7.77
C GLU A 361 8.28 10.57 -7.30
N PRO A 362 6.95 10.62 -7.11
CA PRO A 362 6.16 9.53 -6.53
C PRO A 362 6.30 8.20 -7.29
N HIS A 363 6.24 8.21 -8.63
CA HIS A 363 6.29 7.00 -9.44
C HIS A 363 7.65 6.29 -9.32
N THR A 364 8.72 7.04 -9.11
CA THR A 364 10.08 6.54 -8.89
C THR A 364 10.20 5.94 -7.50
N ASN A 365 9.94 6.75 -6.46
CA ASN A 365 10.14 6.33 -5.08
C ASN A 365 9.14 5.24 -4.64
N SER A 366 7.99 5.09 -5.32
CA SER A 366 7.01 4.02 -5.09
C SER A 366 7.57 2.61 -5.28
N LEU A 367 8.61 2.45 -6.10
CA LEU A 367 9.15 1.15 -6.45
C LEU A 367 9.74 0.39 -5.26
N VAL A 368 10.05 1.07 -4.16
CA VAL A 368 10.39 0.41 -2.89
C VAL A 368 9.19 -0.37 -2.34
N LEU A 369 7.99 0.20 -2.34
CA LEU A 369 6.77 -0.49 -1.91
C LEU A 369 6.36 -1.59 -2.90
N SER A 370 6.41 -1.31 -4.20
CA SER A 370 6.13 -2.31 -5.24
C SER A 370 7.10 -3.50 -5.10
N HIS A 371 8.39 -3.24 -4.87
CA HIS A 371 9.39 -4.30 -4.68
C HIS A 371 9.26 -5.06 -3.36
N TRP A 372 8.82 -4.39 -2.29
CA TRP A 372 8.46 -5.05 -1.04
C TRP A 372 7.38 -6.10 -1.29
N PHE A 373 6.35 -5.77 -2.07
CA PHE A 373 5.27 -6.70 -2.40
C PHE A 373 5.75 -7.92 -3.19
N TYR A 374 6.60 -7.72 -4.21
CA TYR A 374 7.24 -8.82 -4.92
C TYR A 374 8.03 -9.73 -3.97
N THR A 375 8.85 -9.12 -3.11
CA THR A 375 9.73 -9.83 -2.18
C THR A 375 8.93 -10.63 -1.15
N LEU A 376 7.84 -10.08 -0.61
CA LEU A 376 6.91 -10.78 0.27
C LEU A 376 6.21 -11.94 -0.45
N SER A 377 5.76 -11.70 -1.68
CA SER A 377 4.99 -12.68 -2.48
C SER A 377 5.84 -13.87 -2.92
N LYS A 378 7.00 -13.62 -3.54
CA LYS A 378 7.85 -14.65 -4.16
C LYS A 378 8.97 -15.13 -3.26
N GLY A 379 9.36 -14.35 -2.26
CA GLY A 379 10.58 -14.57 -1.52
C GLY A 379 11.80 -14.13 -2.32
N LYS A 380 12.87 -13.79 -1.60
CA LYS A 380 14.12 -13.34 -2.19
C LYS A 380 15.27 -13.51 -1.20
N LEU A 381 16.40 -14.00 -1.69
CA LEU A 381 17.68 -14.00 -1.00
C LEU A 381 18.57 -12.96 -1.65
N GLY A 382 19.24 -12.13 -0.86
CA GLY A 382 20.13 -11.13 -1.39
C GLY A 382 20.71 -10.18 -0.35
N PHE A 383 21.16 -9.04 -0.83
CA PHE A 383 21.53 -7.90 -0.01
C PHE A 383 20.87 -6.63 -0.57
N ASN A 384 20.64 -5.65 0.28
CA ASN A 384 20.13 -4.33 -0.12
C ASN A 384 21.29 -3.33 -0.28
N ASP A 385 20.98 -2.08 -0.62
CA ASP A 385 21.99 -1.06 -0.89
C ASP A 385 22.82 -0.65 0.33
N TYR A 386 22.41 -1.07 1.52
CA TYR A 386 23.16 -0.90 2.78
C TYR A 386 23.93 -2.17 3.18
N GLU A 387 24.12 -3.10 2.25
CA GLU A 387 24.81 -4.38 2.42
C GLU A 387 24.18 -5.32 3.46
N CYS A 388 22.91 -5.09 3.82
CA CYS A 388 22.16 -5.97 4.72
C CYS A 388 21.75 -7.23 3.97
N THR A 389 22.19 -8.38 4.46
CA THR A 389 21.74 -9.66 3.93
C THR A 389 20.33 -9.96 4.40
N TYR A 390 19.47 -10.42 3.49
CA TYR A 390 18.12 -10.86 3.81
C TYR A 390 17.79 -12.18 3.11
N ASN A 391 16.92 -12.97 3.73
CA ASN A 391 16.38 -14.20 3.17
C ASN A 391 14.88 -14.30 3.46
N VAL A 392 14.07 -13.81 2.54
CA VAL A 392 12.62 -13.74 2.66
C VAL A 392 12.01 -15.01 2.10
N SER A 393 11.23 -15.71 2.93
CA SER A 393 10.40 -16.84 2.46
C SER A 393 9.10 -16.30 1.87
N GLY A 394 8.86 -16.56 0.58
CA GLY A 394 7.66 -16.07 -0.11
C GLY A 394 6.38 -16.69 0.44
N ILE A 395 5.33 -15.88 0.62
CA ILE A 395 4.03 -16.33 1.13
C ILE A 395 2.96 -16.52 0.05
N GLY A 396 3.31 -16.24 -1.22
CA GLY A 396 2.36 -16.21 -2.34
C GLY A 396 1.62 -14.88 -2.44
N ILE A 397 1.17 -14.55 -3.66
CA ILE A 397 0.51 -13.29 -3.98
C ILE A 397 -0.80 -13.15 -3.19
N GLU A 398 -1.56 -14.24 -3.06
CA GLU A 398 -2.89 -14.23 -2.44
C GLU A 398 -2.85 -13.89 -0.95
N LYS A 399 -1.75 -14.24 -0.26
CA LYS A 399 -1.55 -13.84 1.13
C LYS A 399 -0.99 -12.42 1.23
N ALA A 400 -0.06 -12.07 0.36
CA ALA A 400 0.57 -10.75 0.33
C ALA A 400 -0.45 -9.65 0.01
N GLU A 401 -1.34 -9.85 -0.97
CA GLU A 401 -2.34 -8.85 -1.39
C GLU A 401 -3.34 -8.57 -0.26
N ARG A 402 -3.70 -9.59 0.53
CA ARG A 402 -4.55 -9.41 1.72
C ARG A 402 -3.84 -8.63 2.82
N ILE A 403 -2.54 -8.84 3.00
CA ILE A 403 -1.74 -8.06 3.96
C ILE A 403 -1.67 -6.60 3.51
N ALA A 404 -1.38 -6.34 2.24
CA ALA A 404 -1.37 -4.99 1.68
C ALA A 404 -2.74 -4.31 1.85
N TYR A 405 -3.83 -5.00 1.55
CA TYR A 405 -5.19 -4.44 1.62
C TYR A 405 -5.59 -4.08 3.06
N VAL A 406 -5.35 -4.99 3.99
CA VAL A 406 -5.64 -4.74 5.41
C VAL A 406 -4.68 -3.70 6.00
N ALA A 407 -3.43 -3.61 5.53
CA ALA A 407 -2.49 -2.58 5.96
C ALA A 407 -3.02 -1.17 5.61
N LEU A 408 -3.59 -1.01 4.41
CA LEU A 408 -4.11 0.26 3.92
C LEU A 408 -5.21 0.83 4.84
N LEU A 409 -5.98 -0.03 5.52
CA LEU A 409 -7.00 0.37 6.53
C LEU A 409 -6.42 1.04 7.79
N PHE A 410 -5.13 0.85 8.06
CA PHE A 410 -4.42 1.45 9.19
C PHE A 410 -3.62 2.69 8.80
N LEU A 411 -3.62 3.05 7.51
CA LEU A 411 -2.91 4.21 6.99
C LEU A 411 -3.81 5.45 6.98
N SER A 412 -3.16 6.60 6.85
CA SER A 412 -3.78 7.91 6.84
C SER A 412 -3.12 8.79 5.79
N SER A 413 -3.68 9.98 5.60
CA SER A 413 -3.25 10.85 4.52
C SER A 413 -1.81 11.34 4.57
N THR A 414 -1.16 11.25 5.72
CA THR A 414 0.23 11.69 5.92
C THR A 414 1.12 10.51 6.29
N SER A 415 0.65 9.27 6.12
CA SER A 415 1.44 8.09 6.43
C SER A 415 2.61 7.95 5.47
N GLY A 416 3.78 7.64 6.03
CA GLY A 416 5.00 7.34 5.28
C GLY A 416 5.37 5.86 5.32
N TYR A 417 6.54 5.52 4.78
CA TYR A 417 7.02 4.14 4.63
C TYR A 417 7.09 3.37 5.96
N THR A 418 7.53 4.02 7.03
CA THR A 418 7.62 3.38 8.36
C THR A 418 6.24 3.07 8.96
N SER A 419 5.23 3.90 8.64
CA SER A 419 3.83 3.64 8.96
C SER A 419 3.30 2.45 8.16
N ALA A 420 3.61 2.37 6.87
CA ALA A 420 3.26 1.23 6.00
C ALA A 420 3.86 -0.08 6.52
N ARG A 421 5.12 -0.07 6.97
CA ARG A 421 5.77 -1.21 7.64
C ARG A 421 4.97 -1.67 8.86
N THR A 422 4.64 -0.73 9.74
CA THR A 422 3.89 -1.03 10.97
C THR A 422 2.50 -1.60 10.66
N ALA A 423 1.79 -0.97 9.73
CA ALA A 423 0.47 -1.39 9.29
C ALA A 423 0.45 -2.79 8.67
N ALA A 424 1.43 -3.12 7.82
CA ALA A 424 1.56 -4.44 7.21
C ALA A 424 1.84 -5.53 8.25
N ILE A 425 2.67 -5.27 9.25
CA ILE A 425 2.93 -6.24 10.33
C ILE A 425 1.66 -6.44 11.18
N ILE A 426 0.91 -5.37 11.49
CA ILE A 426 -0.39 -5.47 12.18
C ILE A 426 -1.39 -6.28 11.35
N ALA A 427 -1.45 -6.03 10.03
CA ALA A 427 -2.31 -6.77 9.11
C ALA A 427 -1.97 -8.27 9.09
N ALA A 428 -0.69 -8.62 8.96
CA ALA A 428 -0.23 -10.01 9.00
C ALA A 428 -0.59 -10.70 10.33
N LYS A 429 -0.38 -10.01 11.45
CA LYS A 429 -0.75 -10.49 12.80
C LYS A 429 -2.25 -10.73 12.93
N THR A 430 -3.06 -9.83 12.36
CA THR A 430 -4.54 -9.90 12.40
C THR A 430 -5.06 -11.04 11.53
N LEU A 431 -4.48 -11.24 10.34
CA LEU A 431 -4.95 -12.23 9.37
C LEU A 431 -4.49 -13.65 9.68
N TYR A 432 -3.25 -13.82 10.17
CA TYR A 432 -2.62 -15.13 10.27
C TYR A 432 -2.19 -15.50 11.69
N GLY A 433 -2.33 -14.59 12.64
CA GLY A 433 -1.95 -14.77 14.04
C GLY A 433 -0.56 -14.22 14.37
N LEU A 434 -0.37 -13.87 15.65
CA LEU A 434 0.79 -13.12 16.15
C LEU A 434 2.16 -13.77 15.86
N PHE A 435 2.20 -15.10 15.88
CA PHE A 435 3.43 -15.91 15.81
C PHE A 435 3.54 -16.71 14.52
N SER A 436 2.85 -16.27 13.46
CA SER A 436 2.78 -16.98 12.19
C SER A 436 4.03 -16.75 11.33
N SER A 437 4.27 -17.67 10.38
CA SER A 437 5.29 -17.52 9.35
C SER A 437 5.07 -16.28 8.48
N GLU A 438 3.82 -15.87 8.28
CA GLU A 438 3.42 -14.72 7.48
C GLU A 438 3.86 -13.42 8.14
N VAL A 439 3.77 -13.32 9.48
CA VAL A 439 4.33 -12.19 10.23
C VAL A 439 5.84 -12.13 10.05
N LYS A 440 6.54 -13.27 10.16
CA LYS A 440 7.98 -13.35 9.91
C LYS A 440 8.34 -12.86 8.50
N SER A 441 7.72 -13.42 7.47
CA SER A 441 8.00 -13.05 6.07
C SER A 441 7.66 -11.58 5.79
N THR A 442 6.63 -11.02 6.42
CA THR A 442 6.27 -9.60 6.30
C THR A 442 7.36 -8.71 6.88
N ILE A 443 7.88 -9.04 8.07
CA ILE A 443 9.00 -8.32 8.69
C ILE A 443 10.25 -8.43 7.81
N ASP A 444 10.60 -9.66 7.38
CA ASP A 444 11.78 -9.90 6.56
C ASP A 444 11.72 -9.17 5.22
N ALA A 445 10.55 -9.07 4.59
CA ALA A 445 10.37 -8.31 3.35
C ALA A 445 10.58 -6.81 3.55
N TRP A 446 10.13 -6.24 4.67
CA TRP A 446 10.39 -4.82 4.99
C TRP A 446 11.86 -4.56 5.31
N ASP A 447 12.54 -5.50 5.98
CA ASP A 447 13.98 -5.44 6.19
C ASP A 447 14.74 -5.50 4.86
N ALA A 448 14.28 -6.33 3.91
CA ALA A 448 14.88 -6.46 2.59
C ALA A 448 14.87 -5.16 1.79
N VAL A 449 13.83 -4.35 1.90
CA VAL A 449 13.74 -3.02 1.26
C VAL A 449 14.24 -1.88 2.15
N ALA A 450 14.85 -2.18 3.30
CA ALA A 450 15.47 -1.24 4.22
C ALA A 450 14.57 -0.14 4.81
N VAL A 451 13.27 -0.36 4.92
CA VAL A 451 12.41 0.58 5.64
C VAL A 451 12.56 0.30 7.14
N PRO A 452 13.06 1.24 7.97
CA PRO A 452 13.33 0.94 9.38
C PRO A 452 12.05 0.70 10.18
N ALA A 453 12.13 -0.17 11.19
CA ALA A 453 11.08 -0.27 12.20
C ALA A 453 11.01 1.02 13.05
N GLU A 454 9.79 1.41 13.44
CA GLU A 454 9.55 2.48 14.41
C GLU A 454 9.98 2.04 15.82
N THR A 455 11.21 2.41 16.20
CA THR A 455 11.78 2.12 17.51
C THR A 455 12.73 3.24 17.94
N THR A 456 12.75 3.53 19.23
CA THR A 456 13.73 4.44 19.85
C THR A 456 15.05 3.77 20.18
N SER A 457 15.14 2.44 20.04
CA SER A 457 16.36 1.68 20.31
C SER A 457 16.76 0.81 19.13
N ARG A 458 18.00 1.00 18.69
CA ARG A 458 18.56 0.41 17.47
C ARG A 458 20.09 0.45 17.51
N GLY A 459 20.74 -0.60 17.04
CA GLY A 459 22.14 -0.56 16.64
C GLY A 459 22.29 -0.14 15.16
N GLY A 460 23.49 0.25 14.73
CA GLY A 460 23.68 0.78 13.38
C GLY A 460 23.19 2.22 13.22
N GLN A 461 23.70 2.89 12.19
CA GLN A 461 23.17 4.18 11.75
C GLN A 461 22.09 3.95 10.70
N GLY A 462 20.81 3.98 11.11
CA GLY A 462 19.71 3.59 10.23
C GLY A 462 19.79 2.09 9.92
N MET A 463 19.64 1.70 8.66
CA MET A 463 19.80 0.31 8.21
C MET A 463 21.23 -0.02 7.75
N VAL A 464 22.24 0.78 8.11
CA VAL A 464 23.63 0.46 7.77
C VAL A 464 24.12 -0.73 8.60
N ARG A 465 24.72 -1.72 7.93
CA ARG A 465 25.24 -2.94 8.53
C ARG A 465 26.34 -2.65 9.58
N PRO A 466 26.11 -2.94 10.88
CA PRO A 466 27.15 -2.78 11.91
C PRO A 466 28.20 -3.89 11.80
N HIS A 467 29.40 -3.63 12.29
CA HIS A 467 30.47 -4.64 12.34
C HIS A 467 30.32 -5.60 13.52
N HIS A 468 29.69 -5.13 14.59
CA HIS A 468 29.42 -5.90 15.80
C HIS A 468 27.91 -6.12 15.95
N TYR A 469 27.48 -7.36 16.17
CA TYR A 469 26.06 -7.72 16.10
C TYR A 469 25.71 -8.94 16.98
N ILE A 470 24.41 -9.18 17.18
CA ILE A 470 23.87 -10.30 17.96
C ILE A 470 23.77 -11.51 17.03
N ALA A 471 24.59 -12.53 17.24
CA ALA A 471 24.59 -13.70 16.37
C ALA A 471 23.59 -14.79 16.81
N SER A 472 23.19 -14.82 18.08
CA SER A 472 22.20 -15.78 18.58
C SER A 472 21.62 -15.37 19.93
N VAL A 473 20.33 -15.62 20.12
CA VAL A 473 19.63 -15.51 21.41
C VAL A 473 18.93 -16.83 21.71
N LYS A 474 19.19 -17.40 22.89
CA LYS A 474 18.49 -18.59 23.39
C LYS A 474 17.87 -18.33 24.75
N LEU A 475 16.57 -18.56 24.84
CA LEU A 475 15.81 -18.57 26.07
C LEU A 475 14.77 -19.70 26.04
N SER A 476 14.75 -20.52 27.10
CA SER A 476 13.80 -21.62 27.24
C SER A 476 13.79 -22.54 26.00
N ASN A 477 12.63 -22.71 25.36
CA ASN A 477 12.41 -23.55 24.19
C ASN A 477 12.76 -22.88 22.85
N VAL A 478 13.23 -21.64 22.85
CA VAL A 478 13.55 -20.89 21.62
C VAL A 478 15.05 -20.61 21.55
N LYS A 479 15.63 -20.88 20.38
CA LYS A 479 16.94 -20.42 19.95
C LYS A 479 16.75 -19.72 18.60
N ASN A 480 17.16 -18.45 18.52
CA ASN A 480 17.17 -17.68 17.29
C ASN A 480 18.62 -17.43 16.88
N ASP A 481 18.99 -17.84 15.67
CA ASP A 481 20.29 -17.56 15.07
C ASP A 481 20.11 -16.46 14.03
N SER A 482 19.95 -15.22 14.51
CA SER A 482 19.60 -14.01 13.74
C SER A 482 20.70 -13.58 12.77
N GLY A 483 21.96 -13.57 13.22
CA GLY A 483 23.05 -13.04 12.41
C GLY A 483 23.05 -11.51 12.44
N ASN A 484 23.48 -10.86 11.37
CA ASN A 484 23.56 -9.40 11.33
C ASN A 484 22.34 -8.83 10.59
N ASP A 485 21.36 -8.33 11.34
CA ASP A 485 20.11 -7.77 10.83
C ASP A 485 20.17 -6.25 10.69
N CYS A 486 21.35 -5.70 10.40
CA CYS A 486 21.55 -4.26 10.24
C CYS A 486 21.10 -3.43 11.43
N GLY A 487 21.36 -3.98 12.61
CA GLY A 487 21.32 -3.29 13.88
C GLY A 487 19.94 -3.25 14.54
N TYR A 488 18.87 -3.66 13.86
CA TYR A 488 17.60 -3.94 14.52
C TYR A 488 16.84 -5.09 13.88
N LYS A 489 16.37 -6.05 14.70
CA LYS A 489 15.46 -7.10 14.28
C LYS A 489 14.19 -7.17 15.13
N ASP A 490 13.03 -7.13 14.47
CA ASP A 490 11.76 -7.52 15.09
C ASP A 490 11.59 -9.04 14.98
N ASN A 491 11.82 -9.74 16.09
CA ASN A 491 11.59 -11.16 16.26
C ASN A 491 10.30 -11.44 17.05
N SER A 492 9.31 -10.54 17.03
CA SER A 492 8.06 -10.68 17.80
C SER A 492 7.17 -11.85 17.36
N TYR A 493 7.47 -12.48 16.21
CA TYR A 493 6.85 -13.75 15.80
C TYR A 493 7.39 -14.96 16.57
N LEU A 494 8.55 -14.85 17.24
CA LEU A 494 9.09 -15.86 18.15
C LEU A 494 8.58 -15.62 19.57
N HIS A 495 8.24 -16.69 20.28
CA HIS A 495 7.65 -16.62 21.62
C HIS A 495 8.20 -17.70 22.59
N PRO A 496 9.41 -17.53 23.16
CA PRO A 496 9.86 -18.33 24.29
C PRO A 496 8.78 -18.41 25.38
N THR A 497 8.53 -19.62 25.89
CA THR A 497 7.59 -19.85 27.00
C THR A 497 8.36 -20.03 28.29
N VAL A 498 8.02 -19.25 29.31
CA VAL A 498 8.65 -19.31 30.64
C VAL A 498 7.59 -19.44 31.74
N LEU A 499 7.99 -20.03 32.87
CA LEU A 499 7.15 -20.19 34.05
C LEU A 499 7.49 -19.13 35.08
N ARG A 500 6.44 -18.48 35.58
CA ARG A 500 6.54 -17.51 36.66
C ARG A 500 7.18 -18.14 37.91
N GLY A 501 8.16 -17.45 38.49
CA GLY A 501 8.92 -17.93 39.66
C GLY A 501 10.06 -18.90 39.32
N ALA A 502 10.15 -19.40 38.09
CA ALA A 502 11.21 -20.33 37.68
C ALA A 502 12.47 -19.58 37.20
N THR A 503 13.58 -20.32 37.22
CA THR A 503 14.89 -19.82 36.79
C THR A 503 15.28 -20.49 35.47
N TYR A 504 15.78 -19.69 34.52
CA TYR A 504 16.21 -20.14 33.20
C TYR A 504 17.66 -19.75 32.94
N ASN A 505 18.35 -20.54 32.11
CA ASN A 505 19.64 -20.14 31.56
C ASN A 505 19.41 -19.48 30.20
N MET A 506 19.73 -18.20 30.10
CA MET A 506 19.76 -17.44 28.85
C MET A 506 21.17 -17.52 28.25
N VAL A 507 21.25 -17.79 26.95
CA VAL A 507 22.53 -17.82 26.21
C VAL A 507 22.47 -16.75 25.13
N LEU A 508 23.44 -15.85 25.14
CA LEU A 508 23.56 -14.75 24.17
C LEU A 508 24.90 -14.88 23.45
N LEU A 509 24.90 -14.81 22.14
CA LEU A 509 26.11 -14.83 21.31
C LEU A 509 26.21 -13.52 20.56
N SER A 510 27.38 -12.91 20.61
CA SER A 510 27.73 -11.80 19.71
C SER A 510 28.89 -12.20 18.81
N GLN A 511 28.93 -11.59 17.64
CA GLN A 511 30.10 -11.60 16.77
C GLN A 511 30.51 -10.17 16.46
N GLY A 512 31.77 -9.99 16.10
CA GLY A 512 32.34 -8.71 15.75
C GLY A 512 33.62 -8.86 14.96
N SER A 513 34.19 -7.72 14.55
CA SER A 513 35.48 -7.65 13.88
C SER A 513 36.55 -7.02 14.77
N ALA A 514 37.81 -7.14 14.37
CA ALA A 514 38.89 -6.42 15.04
C ALA A 514 38.68 -4.91 14.87
N SER A 515 38.86 -4.16 15.96
CA SER A 515 38.75 -2.70 15.98
C SER A 515 39.97 -2.08 16.66
N ASN A 516 40.35 -0.87 16.24
CA ASN A 516 41.38 -0.08 16.91
C ASN A 516 40.85 1.35 17.16
N PRO A 517 40.60 1.74 18.42
CA PRO A 517 40.83 0.99 19.66
C PRO A 517 39.91 -0.25 19.81
N PRO A 518 40.30 -1.23 20.65
CA PRO A 518 39.53 -2.44 20.85
C PRO A 518 38.19 -2.14 21.53
N LYS A 519 37.11 -2.71 21.00
CA LYS A 519 35.75 -2.63 21.56
C LYS A 519 35.41 -3.85 22.38
N VAL A 520 34.52 -3.66 23.35
CA VAL A 520 33.90 -4.74 24.13
C VAL A 520 32.40 -4.74 23.89
N HIS A 521 31.75 -5.90 23.98
CA HIS A 521 30.31 -6.01 23.75
C HIS A 521 29.56 -5.94 25.08
N LYS A 522 28.85 -4.84 25.32
CA LYS A 522 28.03 -4.63 26.53
C LYS A 522 26.59 -5.00 26.23
N TRP A 523 26.03 -5.85 27.08
CA TRP A 523 24.70 -6.42 26.93
C TRP A 523 23.76 -5.90 28.00
N ARG A 524 22.51 -5.65 27.60
CA ARG A 524 21.37 -5.64 28.51
C ARG A 524 20.17 -6.35 27.91
N VAL A 525 19.37 -6.96 28.77
CA VAL A 525 18.11 -7.59 28.41
C VAL A 525 17.03 -7.15 29.37
N TRP A 526 15.86 -6.78 28.84
CA TRP A 526 14.68 -6.39 29.60
C TRP A 526 13.50 -7.29 29.23
N ILE A 527 12.65 -7.60 30.20
CA ILE A 527 11.36 -8.28 29.99
C ILE A 527 10.27 -7.45 30.68
N ASP A 528 9.29 -6.98 29.92
CA ASP A 528 8.16 -6.18 30.42
C ASP A 528 7.25 -7.08 31.29
N PHE A 529 7.59 -7.24 32.56
CA PHE A 529 6.91 -8.17 33.46
C PHE A 529 5.56 -7.66 33.91
N ASN A 530 5.36 -6.34 33.88
CA ASN A 530 4.14 -5.68 34.32
C ASN A 530 3.14 -5.41 33.16
N ARG A 531 3.55 -5.65 31.91
CA ARG A 531 2.78 -5.53 30.66
C ARG A 531 2.24 -4.11 30.43
N ASN A 532 2.95 -3.09 30.86
CA ASN A 532 2.58 -1.70 30.64
C ASN A 532 3.03 -1.17 29.27
N GLY A 533 3.82 -1.95 28.53
CA GLY A 533 4.29 -1.63 27.18
C GLY A 533 5.59 -0.83 27.13
N THR A 534 6.22 -0.53 28.27
CA THR A 534 7.50 0.15 28.39
C THR A 534 8.49 -0.68 29.18
N PHE A 535 9.80 -0.50 28.94
CA PHE A 535 10.83 -1.17 29.74
C PHE A 535 11.32 -0.27 30.86
N GLU A 536 11.51 -0.82 32.06
CA GLU A 536 12.13 -0.10 33.18
C GLU A 536 13.40 -0.76 33.74
N SER A 537 14.12 -0.06 34.60
CA SER A 537 15.31 -0.59 35.29
C SER A 537 15.01 -1.80 36.17
N SER A 538 13.80 -1.88 36.74
CA SER A 538 13.32 -3.03 37.53
C SER A 538 13.08 -4.29 36.69
N GLU A 539 13.02 -4.15 35.37
CA GLU A 539 12.70 -5.21 34.42
C GLU A 539 13.94 -5.75 33.69
N MET A 540 15.11 -5.18 33.99
CA MET A 540 16.38 -5.64 33.46
C MET A 540 16.76 -6.99 34.08
N VAL A 541 16.88 -8.02 33.25
CA VAL A 541 17.22 -9.39 33.66
C VAL A 541 18.68 -9.75 33.40
N VAL A 542 19.36 -9.04 32.50
CA VAL A 542 20.78 -9.23 32.18
C VAL A 542 21.47 -7.88 32.08
N GLN A 543 22.67 -7.79 32.66
CA GLN A 543 23.68 -6.76 32.36
C GLN A 543 25.07 -7.40 32.47
N ASP A 544 25.81 -7.50 31.37
CA ASP A 544 27.18 -8.03 31.40
C ASP A 544 28.00 -7.66 30.15
N THR A 545 29.31 -7.91 30.18
CA THR A 545 30.26 -7.56 29.12
C THR A 545 31.00 -8.79 28.60
N VAL A 546 31.11 -8.90 27.27
CA VAL A 546 32.09 -9.77 26.62
C VAL A 546 33.33 -8.94 26.28
N ASN A 547 34.45 -9.25 26.93
CA ASN A 547 35.74 -8.53 26.79
C ASN A 547 36.53 -8.99 25.54
N SER A 548 35.92 -8.88 24.37
CA SER A 548 36.52 -9.27 23.09
C SER A 548 35.84 -8.52 21.93
N SER A 549 36.62 -7.88 21.05
CA SER A 549 36.09 -7.24 19.83
C SER A 549 35.48 -8.24 18.86
N TYR A 550 35.92 -9.51 18.88
CA TYR A 550 35.38 -10.58 18.04
C TYR A 550 34.03 -11.11 18.55
N GLY A 551 33.58 -10.66 19.72
CA GLY A 551 32.42 -11.20 20.41
C GLY A 551 32.72 -12.49 21.16
N GLY A 552 31.64 -13.19 21.52
CA GLY A 552 31.68 -14.34 22.42
C GLY A 552 30.30 -14.70 22.97
N THR A 553 30.27 -15.77 23.78
CA THR A 553 29.05 -16.29 24.40
C THR A 553 28.92 -15.82 25.84
N LEU A 554 27.75 -15.28 26.18
CA LEU A 554 27.31 -15.00 27.55
C LEU A 554 26.32 -16.09 27.99
N GLN A 555 26.46 -16.61 29.21
CA GLN A 555 25.44 -17.46 29.84
C GLN A 555 25.01 -16.83 31.15
N LYS A 556 23.70 -16.61 31.32
CA LYS A 556 23.13 -15.97 32.50
C LYS A 556 21.92 -16.70 33.02
N SER A 557 21.94 -16.96 34.32
CA SER A 557 20.78 -17.40 35.05
C SER A 557 19.85 -16.22 35.30
N ILE A 558 18.63 -16.28 34.78
CA ILE A 558 17.58 -15.27 34.97
C ILE A 558 16.41 -15.90 35.73
N GLN A 559 15.86 -15.18 36.70
CA GLN A 559 14.67 -15.61 37.43
C GLN A 559 13.46 -14.81 36.95
N ILE A 560 12.39 -15.50 36.58
CA ILE A 560 11.12 -14.84 36.25
C ILE A 560 10.43 -14.47 37.58
N PRO A 561 10.16 -13.18 37.86
CA PRO A 561 9.58 -12.76 39.14
C PRO A 561 8.25 -13.44 39.42
N THR A 562 7.97 -13.77 40.69
CA THR A 562 6.67 -14.32 41.10
C THR A 562 5.52 -13.32 40.93
N THR A 563 5.84 -12.03 40.82
CA THR A 563 4.91 -10.93 40.56
C THR A 563 4.64 -10.69 39.08
N ALA A 564 5.35 -11.35 38.15
CA ALA A 564 5.16 -11.16 36.73
C ALA A 564 3.71 -11.49 36.32
N LEU A 565 3.14 -10.70 35.42
CA LEU A 565 1.82 -10.97 34.86
C LEU A 565 1.92 -12.14 33.87
N ILE A 566 0.88 -12.97 33.85
CA ILE A 566 0.76 -14.08 32.89
C ILE A 566 0.30 -13.57 31.52
N GLY A 567 0.63 -14.32 30.47
CA GLY A 567 0.31 -14.02 29.08
C GLY A 567 1.54 -13.55 28.29
N ASP A 568 1.28 -13.05 27.08
CA ASP A 568 2.32 -12.56 26.19
C ASP A 568 2.76 -11.14 26.57
N THR A 569 4.08 -10.94 26.57
CA THR A 569 4.72 -9.64 26.81
C THR A 569 5.97 -9.48 25.93
N LYS A 570 6.66 -8.34 26.03
CA LYS A 570 7.85 -8.02 25.24
C LYS A 570 9.15 -8.33 25.98
N MET A 571 10.16 -8.74 25.22
CA MET A 571 11.53 -8.83 25.67
C MET A 571 12.42 -8.08 24.67
N ARG A 572 13.36 -7.28 25.16
CA ARG A 572 14.37 -6.59 24.35
C ARG A 572 15.75 -7.07 24.72
N VAL A 573 16.52 -7.48 23.72
CA VAL A 573 17.94 -7.84 23.82
C VAL A 573 18.75 -6.76 23.13
N SER A 574 19.63 -6.08 23.85
CA SER A 574 20.46 -5.00 23.29
C SER A 574 21.93 -5.29 23.55
N MET A 575 22.71 -5.26 22.47
CA MET A 575 24.16 -5.41 22.50
C MET A 575 24.79 -4.19 21.85
N LYS A 576 25.63 -3.48 22.60
CA LYS A 576 26.37 -2.30 22.12
C LYS A 576 27.86 -2.58 22.19
N ALA A 577 28.56 -2.39 21.08
CA ALA A 577 30.01 -2.47 21.03
C ALA A 577 30.61 -1.09 21.35
N VAL A 578 31.39 -1.02 22.41
CA VAL A 578 31.88 0.27 22.95
C VAL A 578 33.36 0.26 23.30
N GLU A 579 33.92 1.45 23.36
CA GLU A 579 35.28 1.68 23.84
C GLU A 579 35.26 1.91 25.37
N GLY A 580 36.10 1.17 26.10
CA GLY A 580 36.39 1.39 27.53
C GLY A 580 35.19 1.80 28.42
N ASN A 581 35.17 3.08 28.80
CA ASN A 581 34.32 3.66 29.85
C ASN A 581 32.88 4.01 29.41
N GLU A 582 32.53 3.85 28.14
CA GLU A 582 31.17 4.10 27.66
C GLU A 582 30.13 3.23 28.40
N GLY A 583 28.91 3.73 28.54
CA GLY A 583 27.85 3.03 29.27
C GLY A 583 27.35 1.75 28.58
N TYR A 584 26.64 0.92 29.35
CA TYR A 584 25.80 -0.15 28.82
C TYR A 584 24.62 0.45 28.02
N PRO A 585 24.09 -0.26 27.01
CA PRO A 585 22.97 0.24 26.22
C PRO A 585 21.76 0.54 27.10
N ARG A 586 21.03 1.63 26.84
CA ARG A 586 19.69 1.83 27.44
C ARG A 586 18.61 1.17 26.57
N PHE A 587 17.44 0.94 27.16
CA PHE A 587 16.31 0.37 26.44
C PHE A 587 15.75 1.31 25.36
N ASP A 588 16.11 2.60 25.39
CA ASP A 588 15.66 3.69 24.50
C ASP A 588 16.82 4.38 23.77
N GLU A 589 17.92 3.67 23.56
CA GLU A 589 19.14 4.22 22.97
C GLU A 589 19.40 3.68 21.57
N SER A 590 19.81 4.57 20.67
CA SER A 590 20.40 4.23 19.38
C SER A 590 21.92 4.42 19.39
N PHE A 591 22.65 3.50 18.76
CA PHE A 591 24.12 3.50 18.75
C PHE A 591 24.69 2.94 17.45
N ILE A 592 25.92 3.35 17.10
CA ILE A 592 26.52 3.05 15.78
C ILE A 592 26.90 1.57 15.64
N GLU A 593 27.53 0.98 16.66
CA GLU A 593 28.01 -0.40 16.61
C GLU A 593 27.29 -1.28 17.63
N GLY A 594 26.65 -2.33 17.13
CA GLY A 594 25.83 -3.23 17.93
C GLY A 594 24.48 -3.49 17.26
N GLU A 595 23.59 -4.13 17.99
CA GLU A 595 22.28 -4.53 17.51
C GLU A 595 21.26 -4.63 18.64
N VAL A 596 19.99 -4.44 18.28
CA VAL A 596 18.83 -4.59 19.16
C VAL A 596 17.86 -5.58 18.55
N GLU A 597 17.40 -6.53 19.34
CA GLU A 597 16.40 -7.50 18.92
C GLU A 597 15.22 -7.52 19.89
N ASP A 598 14.01 -7.45 19.36
CA ASP A 598 12.78 -7.51 20.13
C ASP A 598 12.06 -8.85 19.92
N TYR A 599 11.57 -9.44 21.00
CA TYR A 599 10.89 -10.74 21.03
C TYR A 599 9.56 -10.64 21.75
N SER A 600 8.61 -11.51 21.39
CA SER A 600 7.48 -11.81 22.27
C SER A 600 7.92 -12.89 23.28
N ILE A 601 7.36 -12.89 24.49
CA ILE A 601 7.61 -13.93 25.50
C ILE A 601 6.29 -14.28 26.19
N THR A 602 6.00 -15.58 26.31
CA THR A 602 4.78 -16.07 26.97
C THR A 602 5.10 -16.49 28.40
N ILE A 603 4.56 -15.77 29.39
CA ILE A 603 4.70 -16.10 30.81
C ILE A 603 3.49 -16.93 31.26
N LYS A 604 3.74 -18.14 31.77
CA LYS A 604 2.69 -19.04 32.29
C LYS A 604 2.85 -19.26 33.78
N ASN A 605 1.75 -19.64 34.43
CA ASN A 605 1.80 -20.20 35.78
C ASN A 605 2.26 -21.65 35.74
N PHE A 606 2.90 -22.08 36.82
CA PHE A 606 2.96 -23.51 37.15
C PHE A 606 1.52 -24.00 37.34
N SER A 607 1.07 -24.90 36.48
CA SER A 607 -0.16 -25.68 36.70
C SER A 607 0.26 -27.08 37.12
N PHE A 608 -0.35 -27.58 38.19
CA PHE A 608 -0.16 -28.95 38.68
C PHE A 608 -0.88 -29.95 37.79
#